data_AF-B3RZF0-F1
#
_entry.id   AF-B3RZF0-F1
#
_cell.length_a   1.000
_cell.length_b   1.000
_cell.length_c   1.000
_cell.angle_alpha   90.00
_cell.angle_beta   90.00
_cell.angle_gamma   90.00
#
_symmetry.space_group_name_H-M   'P 1'
#
loop_
_entity.id
_entity.type
_entity.pdbx_description
1 polymer ?
#
loop_
_entity_poly.entity_id
_entity_poly.type
_entity_poly.pdbx_seq_one_letter_code
_entity_poly.pdbx_strand_id
1 'polypeptide(L)'
;MGENNAQIGGIRLAQFIQNIDDYTPTIPDDVTTYHLNRAGFDTTDPRVIRLISLTSQKFVSDIVGDAMQQCKMRSSSQNNKKGAKDKQYCLTMEDLAAAANEYGIHIKKPHYFS
;
A
#
# COMPACT_ATOMS: atom_id res chain seq x y z
N MET A 1 10.75 -11.35 -30.30
CA MET A 1 9.48 -11.45 -29.52
C MET A 1 9.34 -10.39 -28.41
N GLY A 2 10.38 -9.60 -28.06
CA GLY A 2 10.33 -8.66 -26.91
C GLY A 2 9.80 -7.24 -27.19
N GLU A 3 9.81 -6.78 -28.44
CA GLU A 3 9.48 -5.38 -28.78
C GLU A 3 7.98 -5.06 -28.65
N ASN A 4 7.12 -6.04 -28.95
CA ASN A 4 5.66 -5.85 -28.85
C ASN A 4 5.18 -5.64 -27.40
N ASN A 5 5.82 -6.23 -26.39
CA ASN A 5 5.37 -6.12 -25.00
C ASN A 5 5.74 -4.77 -24.36
N ALA A 6 6.91 -4.23 -24.71
CA ALA A 6 7.32 -2.89 -24.27
C ALA A 6 6.40 -1.80 -24.85
N GLN A 7 6.00 -1.96 -26.12
CA GLN A 7 5.09 -1.04 -26.78
C GLN A 7 3.69 -1.06 -26.15
N ILE A 8 3.17 -2.25 -25.82
CA ILE A 8 1.90 -2.41 -25.10
C ILE A 8 1.96 -1.79 -23.70
N GLY A 9 3.08 -1.95 -22.98
CA GLY A 9 3.30 -1.34 -21.66
C GLY A 9 3.26 0.19 -21.70
N GLY A 10 3.93 0.79 -22.68
CA GLY A 10 3.92 2.25 -22.89
C GLY A 10 2.53 2.80 -23.21
N ILE A 11 1.77 2.10 -24.04
CA ILE A 11 0.38 2.48 -24.38
C ILE A 11 -0.52 2.44 -23.14
N ARG A 12 -0.40 1.39 -22.32
CA ARG A 12 -1.18 1.27 -21.08
C ARG A 12 -0.83 2.34 -20.06
N LEU A 13 0.44 2.71 -19.94
CA LEU A 13 0.86 3.79 -19.04
C LEU A 13 0.30 5.13 -19.49
N ALA A 14 0.37 5.45 -20.80
CA ALA A 14 -0.19 6.68 -21.33
C ALA A 14 -1.70 6.79 -21.06
N GLN A 15 -2.44 5.70 -21.28
CA GLN A 15 -3.87 5.61 -20.96
C GLN A 15 -4.12 5.77 -19.46
N PHE A 16 -3.30 5.16 -18.61
CA PHE A 16 -3.42 5.29 -17.16
C PHE A 16 -3.21 6.73 -16.69
N ILE A 17 -2.18 7.42 -17.17
CA ILE A 17 -1.91 8.83 -16.82
C ILE A 17 -3.04 9.75 -17.29
N GLN A 18 -3.63 9.48 -18.47
CA GLN A 18 -4.81 10.21 -18.94
C GLN A 18 -5.98 10.02 -17.97
N ASN A 19 -6.22 8.79 -17.50
CA ASN A 19 -7.32 8.48 -16.59
C ASN A 19 -7.11 9.03 -15.17
N ILE A 20 -5.87 9.33 -14.75
CA ILE A 20 -5.58 9.91 -13.43
C ILE A 20 -6.15 11.33 -13.29
N ASP A 21 -6.30 12.05 -14.41
CA ASP A 21 -6.79 13.43 -14.39
C ASP A 21 -8.25 13.56 -13.95
N ASP A 22 -9.04 12.49 -14.07
CA ASP A 22 -10.43 12.45 -13.62
C ASP A 22 -10.61 11.69 -12.29
N TYR A 23 -9.55 11.06 -11.79
CA TYR A 23 -9.61 10.28 -10.56
C TYR A 23 -9.36 11.15 -9.32
N THR A 24 -10.19 10.97 -8.29
CA THR A 24 -10.00 11.61 -6.97
C THR A 24 -9.45 10.58 -5.99
N PRO A 25 -8.16 10.65 -5.61
CA PRO A 25 -7.57 9.68 -4.69
C PRO A 25 -8.17 9.77 -3.29
N THR A 26 -8.11 8.67 -2.53
CA THR A 26 -8.50 8.64 -1.11
C THR A 26 -7.71 9.61 -0.24
N ILE A 27 -6.44 9.85 -0.60
CA ILE A 27 -5.59 10.87 0.02
C ILE A 27 -5.89 12.21 -0.69
N PRO A 28 -6.32 13.26 0.03
CA PRO A 28 -6.57 14.57 -0.56
C PRO A 28 -5.31 15.18 -1.18
N ASP A 29 -5.49 15.91 -2.28
CA ASP A 29 -4.39 16.53 -3.03
C ASP A 29 -3.55 17.50 -2.16
N ASP A 30 -4.18 18.20 -1.21
CA ASP A 30 -3.49 19.10 -0.27
C ASP A 30 -2.49 18.36 0.64
N VAL A 31 -2.82 17.14 1.07
CA VAL A 31 -1.95 16.33 1.94
C VAL A 31 -0.71 15.91 1.18
N THR A 32 -0.89 15.44 -0.07
CA THR A 32 0.23 15.06 -0.93
C THR A 32 1.08 16.29 -1.26
N THR A 33 0.46 17.42 -1.60
CA THR A 33 1.16 18.68 -1.86
C THR A 33 2.00 19.16 -0.67
N TYR A 34 1.44 19.09 0.54
CA TYR A 34 2.19 19.40 1.77
C TYR A 34 3.45 18.54 1.93
N HIS A 35 3.34 17.23 1.70
CA HIS A 35 4.48 16.31 1.79
C HIS A 35 5.52 16.52 0.67
N LEU A 36 5.07 16.84 -0.54
CA LEU A 36 5.94 17.17 -1.66
C LEU A 36 6.74 18.45 -1.39
N ASN A 37 6.07 19.52 -0.94
CA ASN A 37 6.71 20.78 -0.57
C ASN A 37 7.72 20.59 0.55
N ARG A 38 7.39 19.77 1.55
CA ARG A 38 8.33 19.39 2.63
C ARG A 38 9.56 18.64 2.11
N ALA A 39 9.42 17.85 1.05
CA ALA A 39 10.52 17.18 0.38
C ALA A 39 11.30 18.09 -0.59
N GLY A 40 10.87 19.34 -0.77
CA GLY A 40 11.47 20.31 -1.71
C GLY A 40 11.02 20.13 -3.16
N PHE A 41 9.88 19.46 -3.39
CA PHE A 41 9.29 19.27 -4.71
C PHE A 41 7.98 20.03 -4.82
N ASP A 42 7.89 20.92 -5.80
CA ASP A 42 6.67 21.66 -6.13
C ASP A 42 6.28 21.35 -7.58
N THR A 43 4.99 21.13 -7.83
CA THR A 43 4.46 20.79 -9.15
C THR A 43 3.11 21.44 -9.36
N THR A 44 2.91 22.00 -10.55
CA THR A 44 1.62 22.56 -10.95
C THR A 44 0.71 21.55 -11.64
N ASP A 45 1.25 20.38 -12.03
CA ASP A 45 0.48 19.34 -12.70
C ASP A 45 -0.26 18.45 -11.68
N PRO A 46 -1.61 18.49 -11.63
CA PRO A 46 -2.39 17.70 -10.68
C PRO A 46 -2.24 16.19 -10.90
N ARG A 47 -1.89 15.75 -12.11
CA ARG A 47 -1.70 14.32 -12.42
C ARG A 47 -0.50 13.74 -11.68
N VAL A 48 0.55 14.55 -11.49
CA VAL A 48 1.74 14.13 -10.71
C VAL A 48 1.37 13.96 -9.24
N ILE A 49 0.62 14.91 -8.68
CA ILE A 49 0.15 14.85 -7.28
C ILE A 49 -0.67 13.59 -7.07
N ARG A 50 -1.66 13.34 -7.93
CA ARG A 50 -2.56 12.19 -7.82
C ARG A 50 -1.86 10.86 -8.08
N LEU A 51 -0.89 10.82 -8.99
CA LEU A 51 -0.06 9.63 -9.22
C LEU A 51 0.73 9.25 -7.96
N ILE A 52 1.29 10.23 -7.27
CA ILE A 52 2.03 10.02 -6.02
C ILE A 52 1.07 9.59 -4.90
N SER A 53 -0.13 10.19 -4.82
CA SER A 53 -1.19 9.76 -3.91
C SER A 53 -1.58 8.30 -4.13
N LEU A 54 -1.82 7.91 -5.39
CA LEU A 54 -2.19 6.53 -5.78
C LEU A 54 -1.08 5.53 -5.49
N THR A 55 0.17 5.88 -5.78
CA THR A 55 1.32 5.02 -5.50
C THR A 55 1.50 4.81 -4.00
N SER A 56 1.32 5.87 -3.21
CA SER A 56 1.35 5.80 -1.74
C SER A 56 0.23 4.91 -1.19
N GLN A 57 -0.98 5.03 -1.74
CA GLN A 57 -2.11 4.15 -1.39
C GLN A 57 -1.84 2.70 -1.75
N LYS A 58 -1.31 2.43 -2.95
CA LYS A 58 -0.96 1.09 -3.38
C LYS A 58 0.10 0.49 -2.46
N PHE A 59 1.14 1.25 -2.13
CA PHE A 59 2.21 0.81 -1.25
C PHE A 59 1.68 0.38 0.13
N VAL A 60 0.83 1.21 0.76
CA VAL A 60 0.19 0.84 2.03
C VAL A 60 -0.72 -0.37 1.88
N SER A 61 -1.47 -0.45 0.78
CA SER A 61 -2.39 -1.56 0.50
C SER A 61 -1.67 -2.89 0.32
N ASP A 62 -0.50 -2.89 -0.33
CA ASP A 62 0.32 -4.09 -0.51
C ASP A 62 0.82 -4.60 0.85
N ILE A 63 1.41 -3.73 1.69
CA ILE A 63 1.88 -4.10 3.04
C ILE A 63 0.74 -4.63 3.91
N VAL A 64 -0.40 -3.96 3.92
CA VAL A 64 -1.57 -4.39 4.71
C VAL A 64 -2.16 -5.68 4.15
N GLY A 65 -2.13 -5.87 2.83
CA GLY A 65 -2.54 -7.11 2.17
C GLY A 65 -1.71 -8.29 2.65
N ASP A 66 -0.39 -8.14 2.69
CA ASP A 66 0.53 -9.18 3.15
C ASP A 66 0.38 -9.46 4.66
N ALA A 67 0.25 -8.40 5.47
CA ALA A 67 -0.03 -8.55 6.90
C ALA A 67 -1.37 -9.28 7.15
N MET A 68 -2.39 -9.04 6.32
CA MET A 68 -3.67 -9.75 6.40
C MET A 68 -3.52 -11.24 6.06
N GLN A 69 -2.67 -11.60 5.09
CA GLN A 69 -2.39 -13.00 4.78
C GLN A 69 -1.71 -13.70 5.95
N GLN A 70 -0.73 -13.06 6.58
CA GLN A 70 -0.06 -13.58 7.78
C GLN A 70 -1.04 -13.74 8.95
N CYS A 71 -1.93 -12.77 9.17
CA CYS A 71 -2.99 -12.84 10.19
C CYS A 71 -3.96 -14.01 9.93
N LYS A 72 -4.34 -14.25 8.66
CA LYS A 72 -5.17 -15.40 8.25
C LYS A 72 -4.48 -16.73 8.53
N MET A 73 -3.19 -16.85 8.19
CA MET A 73 -2.40 -18.06 8.43
C MET A 73 -2.28 -18.35 9.93
N ARG A 74 -1.93 -17.36 10.76
CA ARG A 74 -1.87 -17.51 12.23
C ARG A 74 -3.21 -17.97 12.80
N SER A 75 -4.30 -17.31 12.39
CA SER A 75 -5.63 -17.62 12.89
C SER A 75 -6.20 -18.94 12.34
N SER A 76 -5.66 -19.48 11.25
CA SER A 76 -6.03 -20.81 10.74
C SER A 76 -5.43 -21.94 11.59
N SER A 77 -4.19 -21.76 12.08
CA SER A 77 -3.51 -22.71 12.97
C SER A 77 -4.16 -22.82 14.35
N GLN A 78 -4.90 -21.80 14.79
CA GLN A 78 -5.58 -21.77 16.10
C GLN A 78 -7.03 -22.32 16.04
N ASN A 79 -7.54 -22.64 14.85
CA ASN A 79 -8.97 -22.78 14.59
C ASN A 79 -9.52 -24.22 14.69
N ASN A 80 -9.08 -25.00 15.67
CA ASN A 80 -9.61 -26.36 15.83
C ASN A 80 -10.92 -26.44 16.63
N LYS A 81 -11.43 -25.37 17.26
CA LYS A 81 -12.73 -25.40 17.98
C LYS A 81 -13.39 -24.00 18.03
N LYS A 82 -14.56 -23.88 17.38
CA LYS A 82 -15.66 -22.87 17.52
C LYS A 82 -15.86 -21.89 16.35
N GLY A 83 -17.03 -22.02 15.71
CA GLY A 83 -17.85 -20.93 15.15
C GLY A 83 -17.32 -20.17 13.94
N ALA A 84 -17.60 -20.65 12.73
CA ALA A 84 -17.19 -20.05 11.47
C ALA A 84 -17.86 -18.71 11.07
N LYS A 85 -18.74 -18.12 11.91
CA LYS A 85 -19.57 -16.97 11.50
C LYS A 85 -19.07 -15.58 11.90
N ASP A 86 -18.12 -15.46 12.84
CA ASP A 86 -17.61 -14.14 13.31
C ASP A 86 -16.08 -14.12 13.39
N LYS A 87 -15.40 -14.45 12.28
CA LYS A 87 -13.93 -14.36 12.24
C LYS A 87 -13.51 -12.89 12.01
N GLN A 88 -13.39 -12.15 13.10
CA GLN A 88 -12.80 -10.80 13.08
C GLN A 88 -11.28 -10.90 12.89
N TYR A 89 -10.76 -10.21 11.87
CA TYR A 89 -9.32 -10.05 11.69
C TYR A 89 -8.85 -8.81 12.44
N CYS A 90 -7.81 -8.97 13.25
CA CYS A 90 -7.14 -7.87 13.94
C CYS A 90 -5.73 -7.72 13.37
N LEU A 91 -5.34 -6.50 13.00
CA LEU A 91 -3.98 -6.19 12.57
C LEU A 91 -3.10 -6.05 13.81
N THR A 92 -2.16 -6.98 14.00
CA THR A 92 -1.25 -6.97 15.15
C THR A 92 0.15 -6.47 14.76
N MET A 93 0.93 -6.05 15.76
CA MET A 93 2.33 -5.65 15.54
C MET A 93 3.21 -6.81 15.04
N GLU A 94 2.85 -8.05 15.34
CA GLU A 94 3.56 -9.24 14.85
C GLU A 94 3.37 -9.39 13.33
N ASP A 95 2.12 -9.36 12.86
CA ASP A 95 1.79 -9.47 11.43
C ASP A 95 2.38 -8.30 10.64
N LEU A 96 2.27 -7.09 11.19
CA LEU A 96 2.79 -5.90 10.51
C LEU A 96 4.31 -5.89 10.47
N ALA A 97 5.00 -6.29 11.54
CA ALA A 97 6.46 -6.32 11.56
C ALA A 97 7.03 -7.38 10.60
N ALA A 98 6.39 -8.55 10.52
CA ALA A 98 6.80 -9.59 9.59
C ALA A 98 6.56 -9.16 8.13
N ALA A 99 5.39 -8.63 7.79
CA ALA A 99 5.11 -8.10 6.46
C ALA A 99 6.05 -6.95 6.09
N ALA A 100 6.23 -5.94 6.95
CA ALA A 100 7.07 -4.78 6.68
C ALA A 100 8.56 -5.14 6.49
N ASN A 101 9.03 -6.23 7.11
CA ASN A 101 10.40 -6.70 6.96
C ASN A 101 10.69 -7.19 5.54
N GLU A 102 9.70 -7.71 4.81
CA GLU A 102 9.83 -8.11 3.40
C GLU A 102 10.06 -6.89 2.48
N TYR A 103 9.59 -5.71 2.92
CA TYR A 103 9.82 -4.42 2.25
C TYR A 103 11.08 -3.69 2.78
N GLY A 104 11.89 -4.32 3.64
CA GLY A 104 13.10 -3.74 4.22
C GLY A 104 12.85 -2.77 5.39
N ILE A 105 11.64 -2.74 5.94
CA ILE A 105 11.26 -1.87 7.06
C ILE A 105 11.40 -2.66 8.36
N HIS A 106 12.40 -2.33 9.17
CA HIS A 106 12.66 -3.02 10.44
C HIS A 106 11.94 -2.37 11.63
N ILE A 107 10.89 -3.04 12.11
CA ILE A 107 10.13 -2.60 13.28
C ILE A 107 10.66 -3.31 14.54
N LYS A 108 11.44 -2.60 15.36
CA LYS A 108 11.94 -3.09 16.65
C LYS A 108 11.22 -2.42 17.80
N LYS A 109 9.98 -2.85 18.08
CA LYS A 109 9.23 -2.37 19.25
C LYS A 109 9.30 -3.40 20.38
N PRO A 110 9.96 -3.11 21.51
CA PRO A 110 9.98 -4.03 22.63
C PRO A 110 8.58 -4.18 23.22
N HIS A 111 8.26 -5.36 23.77
CA HIS A 111 6.96 -5.60 24.39
C HIS A 111 6.74 -4.75 25.64
N TYR A 112 7.82 -4.40 26.34
CA TYR A 112 7.81 -3.57 27.54
C TYR A 112 9.07 -2.70 27.56
N PHE A 113 8.97 -1.51 28.14
CA PHE A 113 10.12 -0.67 28.50
C PHE A 113 10.44 -0.92 29.98
N SER A 114 11.70 -1.23 30.30
CA SER A 114 12.21 -1.32 31.67
C SER A 114 12.60 0.05 32.21
#